data_AF-A9MII9-F1
#
_entry.id   AF-A9MII9-F1
#
_cell.length_a   1.000
_cell.length_b   1.000
_cell.length_c   1.000
_cell.angle_alpha   90.00
_cell.angle_beta   90.00
_cell.angle_gamma   90.00
#
_symmetry.space_group_name_H-M   'P 1'
#
loop_
_entity.id
_entity.type
_entity.pdbx_description
1 polymer ?
#
loop_
_entity_poly.entity_id
_entity_poly.type
_entity_poly.pdbx_seq_one_letter_code
_entity_poly.pdbx_strand_id
1 'polypeptide(L)'
;MLSYDIVAAVKNQMANLGIVADSTQLNGLASLPFSYDELVVFAPAKGRWHDTESTTFEEIVAAEFIGLSEGSALQEHIEDHAKKLGRRLNYRVRMTTFDAMMQIVSSGVGIAIIPKHAAERYYHHHNYKIIRLSERWADRKLIFCARDFADLPDYIKEVVDFLAQPPVDS
;
A
#
# COMPACT_ATOMS: atom_id res chain seq x y z
N MET A 1 5.28 11.32 -0.45
CA MET A 1 4.31 12.32 -0.93
C MET A 1 2.93 11.80 -0.58
N LEU A 2 2.10 12.58 0.10
CA LEU A 2 0.79 12.13 0.57
C LEU A 2 -0.17 11.91 -0.62
N SER A 3 -1.14 11.00 -0.49
CA SER A 3 -2.22 10.86 -1.50
C SER A 3 -3.01 12.16 -1.66
N TYR A 4 -3.21 12.90 -0.55
CA TYR A 4 -3.83 14.23 -0.57
C TYR A 4 -2.99 15.24 -1.37
N ASP A 5 -1.66 15.23 -1.19
CA ASP A 5 -0.76 16.10 -1.96
C ASP A 5 -0.87 15.81 -3.45
N ILE A 6 -1.07 14.55 -3.84
CA ILE A 6 -1.24 14.15 -5.25
C ILE A 6 -2.54 14.71 -5.80
N VAL A 7 -3.68 14.51 -5.12
CA VAL A 7 -4.98 15.05 -5.57
C VAL A 7 -4.94 16.57 -5.65
N ALA A 8 -4.35 17.24 -4.67
CA ALA A 8 -4.18 18.69 -4.66
C ALA A 8 -3.25 19.16 -5.78
N ALA A 9 -2.11 18.49 -6.01
CA ALA A 9 -1.16 18.83 -7.06
C ALA A 9 -1.79 18.70 -8.46
N VAL A 10 -2.57 17.64 -8.71
CA VAL A 10 -3.28 17.45 -9.99
C VAL A 10 -4.36 18.53 -10.16
N LYS A 11 -5.13 18.82 -9.11
CA LYS A 11 -6.18 19.85 -9.15
C LYS A 11 -5.60 21.26 -9.40
N ASN A 12 -4.47 21.57 -8.76
CA ASN A 12 -3.78 22.86 -8.88
C ASN A 12 -2.85 22.93 -10.09
N GLN A 13 -2.88 21.94 -11.00
CA GLN A 13 -2.04 21.88 -12.21
C GLN A 13 -0.53 21.90 -11.95
N MET A 14 -0.12 21.49 -10.74
CA MET A 14 1.28 21.24 -10.40
C MET A 14 1.73 19.85 -10.88
N ALA A 15 0.78 18.98 -11.21
CA ALA A 15 0.99 17.69 -11.87
C ALA A 15 -0.13 17.45 -12.91
N ASN A 16 0.19 16.72 -13.98
CA ASN A 16 -0.80 16.36 -15.00
C ASN A 16 -1.54 15.05 -14.68
N LEU A 17 -0.86 14.11 -14.02
CA LEU A 17 -1.33 12.76 -13.73
C LEU A 17 -0.90 12.37 -12.30
N GLY A 18 -1.77 11.68 -11.58
CA GLY A 18 -1.48 11.09 -10.27
C GLY A 18 -1.83 9.60 -10.22
N ILE A 19 -1.22 8.88 -9.27
CA ILE A 19 -1.59 7.51 -8.93
C ILE A 19 -1.94 7.49 -7.45
N VAL A 20 -3.14 7.03 -7.12
CA VAL A 20 -3.64 6.96 -5.75
C VAL A 20 -4.36 5.64 -5.51
N ALA A 21 -4.57 5.29 -4.24
CA ALA A 21 -5.46 4.17 -3.90
C ALA A 21 -6.91 4.53 -4.25
N ASP A 22 -7.69 3.54 -4.68
CA ASP A 22 -9.11 3.64 -5.01
C ASP A 22 -10.00 4.16 -3.86
N SER A 23 -9.55 3.99 -2.63
CA SER A 23 -10.18 4.58 -1.42
C SER A 23 -9.95 6.09 -1.25
N THR A 24 -9.09 6.72 -2.06
CA THR A 24 -8.78 8.16 -1.98
C THR A 24 -9.92 9.01 -2.55
N GLN A 25 -10.35 10.04 -1.81
CA GLN A 25 -11.35 10.99 -2.30
C GLN A 25 -10.78 11.88 -3.43
N LEU A 26 -11.30 11.74 -4.65
CA LEU A 26 -10.76 12.43 -5.84
C LEU A 26 -11.26 13.86 -6.06
N ASN A 27 -12.29 14.31 -5.33
CA ASN A 27 -12.76 15.70 -5.32
C ASN A 27 -13.01 16.32 -6.72
N GLY A 28 -13.57 15.52 -7.64
CA GLY A 28 -13.94 15.95 -9.00
C GLY A 28 -12.91 15.64 -10.09
N LEU A 29 -11.79 14.99 -9.77
CA LEU A 29 -10.87 14.45 -10.77
C LEU A 29 -11.46 13.21 -11.47
N ALA A 30 -11.16 13.06 -12.76
CA ALA A 30 -11.41 11.83 -13.50
C ALA A 30 -10.48 10.70 -13.00
N SER A 31 -10.91 9.44 -13.14
CA SER A 31 -10.07 8.29 -12.81
C SER A 31 -10.15 7.15 -13.81
N LEU A 32 -9.06 6.39 -13.90
CA LEU A 32 -8.96 5.14 -14.66
C LEU A 32 -8.33 4.05 -13.79
N PRO A 33 -8.74 2.78 -13.91
CA PRO A 33 -8.07 1.66 -13.25
C PRO A 33 -6.60 1.58 -13.68
N PHE A 34 -5.70 1.29 -12.72
CA PHE A 34 -4.29 1.07 -13.02
C PHE A 34 -3.84 -0.35 -12.62
N SER A 35 -3.89 -0.68 -11.33
CA SER A 35 -3.30 -1.93 -10.85
C SER A 35 -3.99 -2.49 -9.61
N TYR A 36 -3.90 -3.80 -9.41
CA TYR A 36 -4.25 -4.42 -8.14
C TYR A 36 -3.11 -4.21 -7.14
N ASP A 37 -3.46 -3.88 -5.91
CA ASP A 37 -2.50 -3.54 -4.86
C ASP A 37 -2.87 -4.20 -3.55
N GLU A 38 -2.92 -5.54 -3.58
CA GLU A 38 -3.21 -6.38 -2.42
C GLU A 38 -2.25 -6.06 -1.27
N LEU A 39 -2.80 -5.77 -0.09
CA LEU A 39 -2.06 -5.59 1.15
C LEU A 39 -1.97 -6.92 1.90
N VAL A 40 -0.77 -7.21 2.38
CA VAL A 40 -0.44 -8.44 3.12
C VAL A 40 0.26 -8.09 4.41
N VAL A 41 0.20 -9.01 5.37
CA VAL A 41 1.04 -8.93 6.56
C VAL A 41 2.40 -9.53 6.24
N PHE A 42 3.44 -8.73 6.44
CA PHE A 42 4.82 -9.18 6.41
C PHE A 42 5.27 -9.45 7.85
N ALA A 43 5.67 -10.68 8.12
CA ALA A 43 5.97 -11.16 9.47
C ALA A 43 7.30 -11.94 9.51
N PRO A 44 7.93 -12.10 10.68
CA PRO A 44 9.08 -12.99 10.82
C PRO A 44 8.70 -14.44 10.51
N ALA A 45 9.59 -15.22 9.88
CA ALA A 45 9.29 -16.61 9.53
C ALA A 45 9.13 -17.55 10.73
N LYS A 46 9.63 -17.16 11.90
CA LYS A 46 9.66 -17.99 13.11
C LYS A 46 8.57 -17.60 14.09
N GLY A 47 8.17 -18.54 14.93
CA GLY A 47 7.21 -18.32 16.01
C GLY A 47 5.75 -18.40 15.53
N ARG A 48 4.89 -17.53 16.07
CA ARG A 48 3.42 -17.52 15.87
C ARG A 48 3.00 -17.60 14.39
N TRP A 49 3.81 -17.04 13.50
CA TRP A 49 3.46 -16.79 12.11
C TRP A 49 3.89 -17.89 11.13
N HIS A 50 4.64 -18.89 11.61
CA HIS A 50 5.27 -19.88 10.75
C HIS A 50 4.26 -20.65 9.88
N ASP A 51 3.15 -21.08 10.49
CA ASP A 51 2.09 -21.87 9.84
C ASP A 51 0.84 -21.03 9.53
N THR A 52 0.95 -19.70 9.52
CA THR A 52 -0.18 -18.79 9.27
C THR A 52 -0.19 -18.37 7.80
N GLU A 53 -1.19 -18.83 7.04
CA GLU A 53 -1.38 -18.42 5.64
C GLU A 53 -2.29 -17.20 5.50
N SER A 54 -3.24 -17.03 6.42
CA SER A 54 -4.13 -15.87 6.48
C SER A 54 -4.44 -15.46 7.91
N THR A 55 -4.81 -14.19 8.09
CA THR A 55 -5.22 -13.63 9.38
C THR A 55 -6.24 -12.51 9.16
N THR A 56 -6.85 -12.06 10.26
CA THR A 56 -7.68 -10.84 10.28
C THR A 56 -6.89 -9.69 10.89
N PHE A 57 -7.28 -8.47 10.54
CA PHE A 57 -6.72 -7.26 11.12
C PHE A 57 -6.96 -7.21 12.63
N GLU A 58 -8.09 -7.71 13.12
CA GLU A 58 -8.40 -7.79 14.56
C GLU A 58 -7.42 -8.71 15.32
N GLU A 59 -7.00 -9.83 14.73
CA GLU A 59 -6.02 -10.76 15.35
C GLU A 59 -4.61 -10.19 15.45
N ILE A 60 -4.29 -9.19 14.62
CA ILE A 60 -2.95 -8.62 14.53
C ILE A 60 -2.88 -7.19 15.08
N VAL A 61 -3.99 -6.49 15.27
CA VAL A 61 -4.04 -5.08 15.70
C VAL A 61 -3.32 -4.83 17.04
N ALA A 62 -3.21 -5.85 17.88
CA ALA A 62 -2.52 -5.81 19.17
C ALA A 62 -1.05 -6.26 19.11
N ALA A 63 -0.54 -6.65 17.94
CA ALA A 63 0.86 -7.01 17.77
C ALA A 63 1.77 -5.77 17.77
N GLU A 64 3.07 -6.01 17.86
CA GLU A 64 4.09 -4.98 17.67
C GLU A 64 4.28 -4.70 16.17
N PHE A 65 4.03 -3.46 15.74
CA PHE A 65 4.15 -3.05 14.35
C PHE A 65 5.47 -2.33 14.05
N ILE A 66 5.97 -2.58 12.85
CA ILE A 66 6.92 -1.75 12.15
C ILE A 66 6.10 -0.96 11.13
N GLY A 67 6.09 0.37 11.27
CA GLY A 67 5.30 1.25 10.43
C GLY A 67 6.14 2.00 9.42
N LEU A 68 5.48 2.66 8.48
CA LEU A 68 6.12 3.72 7.71
C LEU A 68 6.07 5.05 8.51
N SER A 69 6.95 5.98 8.15
CA SER A 69 6.91 7.35 8.65
C SER A 69 5.56 8.01 8.36
N GLU A 70 5.20 8.99 9.18
CA GLU A 70 3.96 9.75 9.03
C GLU A 70 3.87 10.38 7.63
N GLY A 71 2.64 10.43 7.11
CA GLY A 71 2.32 10.92 5.78
C GLY A 71 2.51 9.94 4.61
N SER A 72 2.73 8.65 4.91
CA SER A 72 2.49 7.59 3.93
C SER A 72 0.99 7.32 3.83
N ALA A 73 0.44 7.39 2.61
CA ALA A 73 -0.97 7.09 2.34
C ALA A 73 -1.38 5.68 2.81
N LEU A 74 -0.47 4.71 2.69
CA LEU A 74 -0.69 3.36 3.20
C LEU A 74 -0.79 3.35 4.73
N GLN A 75 0.07 4.12 5.39
CA GLN A 75 0.15 4.17 6.84
C GLN A 75 -1.12 4.80 7.44
N GLU A 76 -1.59 5.90 6.86
CA GLU A 76 -2.85 6.55 7.24
C GLU A 76 -4.05 5.61 7.03
N HIS A 77 -4.08 4.90 5.89
CA HIS A 77 -5.13 3.94 5.58
C HIS A 77 -5.22 2.83 6.64
N ILE A 78 -4.09 2.22 7.01
CA ILE A 78 -4.03 1.19 8.06
C ILE A 78 -4.49 1.75 9.42
N GLU A 79 -4.04 2.95 9.77
CA GLU A 79 -4.41 3.61 11.04
C GLU A 79 -5.90 3.95 11.10
N ASP A 80 -6.52 4.36 10.00
CA ASP A 80 -7.96 4.61 9.93
C ASP A 80 -8.77 3.32 10.12
N HIS A 81 -8.29 2.20 9.60
CA HIS A 81 -8.89 0.90 9.90
C HIS A 81 -8.72 0.50 11.37
N ALA A 82 -7.57 0.81 12.01
CA ALA A 82 -7.39 0.57 13.44
C ALA A 82 -8.34 1.42 14.29
N LYS A 83 -8.51 2.70 13.93
CA LYS A 83 -9.47 3.61 14.58
C LYS A 83 -10.90 3.11 14.47
N LYS A 84 -11.31 2.57 13.32
CA LYS A 84 -12.64 1.96 13.13
C LYS A 84 -12.89 0.75 14.04
N LEU A 85 -11.85 0.04 14.46
CA LEU A 85 -11.90 -1.02 15.49
C LEU A 85 -11.79 -0.49 16.92
N GLY A 86 -11.71 0.83 17.13
CA GLY A 86 -11.48 1.42 18.45
C GLY A 86 -10.07 1.11 19.01
N ARG A 87 -9.11 0.82 18.14
CA ARG A 87 -7.73 0.47 18.51
C ARG A 87 -6.73 1.50 18.01
N ARG A 88 -5.54 1.48 18.61
CA ARG A 88 -4.34 2.16 18.12
C ARG A 88 -3.25 1.11 17.94
N LEU A 89 -2.51 1.19 16.85
CA LEU A 89 -1.42 0.27 16.57
C LEU A 89 -0.19 0.61 17.42
N ASN A 90 0.48 -0.41 17.95
CA ASN A 90 1.69 -0.23 18.74
C ASN A 90 2.93 -0.27 17.83
N TYR A 91 3.53 0.88 17.54
CA TYR A 91 4.71 0.95 16.68
C TYR A 91 6.00 0.88 17.50
N ARG A 92 6.87 -0.06 17.14
CA ARG A 92 8.24 -0.14 17.68
C ARG A 92 9.20 0.80 16.98
N VAL A 93 9.05 0.96 15.68
CA VAL A 93 9.86 1.85 14.87
C VAL A 93 9.07 2.23 13.61
N ARG A 94 9.37 3.42 13.08
CA ARG A 94 8.84 3.89 11.80
C ARG A 94 9.97 4.07 10.80
N MET A 95 9.76 3.58 9.58
CA MET A 95 10.74 3.58 8.50
C MET A 95 10.31 4.45 7.33
N THR A 96 11.28 4.97 6.59
CA THR A 96 11.01 5.78 5.40
C THR A 96 10.81 4.94 4.14
N THR A 97 11.27 3.69 4.11
CA THR A 97 11.21 2.80 2.94
C THR A 97 10.70 1.40 3.31
N PHE A 98 10.11 0.72 2.33
CA PHE A 98 9.66 -0.66 2.47
C PHE A 98 10.82 -1.62 2.74
N ASP A 99 11.95 -1.47 2.05
CA ASP A 99 13.12 -2.36 2.21
C ASP A 99 13.67 -2.32 3.65
N ALA A 100 13.83 -1.12 4.21
CA ALA A 100 14.28 -0.97 5.59
C ALA A 100 13.30 -1.58 6.60
N MET A 101 12.00 -1.41 6.35
CA MET A 101 10.95 -2.02 7.17
C MET A 101 10.98 -3.55 7.11
N MET A 102 11.06 -4.13 5.90
CA MET A 102 11.13 -5.58 5.71
C MET A 102 12.40 -6.17 6.32
N GLN A 103 13.52 -5.47 6.29
CA GLN A 103 14.75 -5.88 6.97
C GLN A 103 14.58 -5.97 8.48
N ILE A 104 13.96 -4.96 9.10
CA ILE A 104 13.70 -4.99 10.55
C ILE A 104 12.68 -6.06 10.93
N VAL A 105 11.59 -6.21 10.17
CA VAL A 105 10.62 -7.29 10.40
C VAL A 105 11.32 -8.66 10.33
N SER A 106 12.16 -8.88 9.32
CA SER A 106 12.91 -10.14 9.13
C SER A 106 13.86 -10.45 10.30
N SER A 107 14.23 -9.45 11.11
CA SER A 107 15.03 -9.62 12.33
C SER A 107 14.21 -9.98 13.59
N GLY A 108 12.88 -10.07 13.47
CA GLY A 108 12.00 -10.52 14.57
C GLY A 108 11.45 -9.40 15.46
N VAL A 109 11.60 -8.13 15.08
CA VAL A 109 11.22 -7.00 15.95
C VAL A 109 9.70 -6.79 16.03
N GLY A 110 8.97 -7.10 14.96
CA GLY A 110 7.52 -6.91 14.85
C GLY A 110 7.00 -7.37 13.48
N ILE A 111 5.77 -6.95 13.14
CA ILE A 111 5.13 -7.20 11.83
C ILE A 111 4.88 -5.89 11.08
N ALA A 112 4.63 -5.95 9.79
CA ALA A 112 4.22 -4.80 8.97
C ALA A 112 3.05 -5.18 8.05
N ILE A 113 2.30 -4.19 7.58
CA ILE A 113 1.33 -4.36 6.48
C ILE A 113 1.88 -3.62 5.27
N ILE A 114 2.06 -4.33 4.16
CA ILE A 114 2.71 -3.82 2.95
C ILE A 114 2.00 -4.31 1.69
N PRO A 115 2.24 -3.69 0.53
CA PRO A 115 1.83 -4.25 -0.76
C PRO A 115 2.50 -5.60 -1.02
N LYS A 116 1.72 -6.57 -1.49
CA LYS A 116 2.19 -7.92 -1.81
C LYS A 116 3.32 -7.90 -2.84
N HIS A 117 3.20 -7.09 -3.88
CA HIS A 117 4.24 -6.97 -4.91
C HIS A 117 5.57 -6.46 -4.35
N ALA A 118 5.55 -5.63 -3.30
CA ALA A 118 6.75 -5.18 -2.62
C ALA A 118 7.37 -6.31 -1.78
N ALA A 119 6.52 -7.10 -1.11
CA ALA A 119 6.94 -8.28 -0.35
C ALA A 119 7.57 -9.36 -1.25
N GLU A 120 6.98 -9.62 -2.41
CA GLU A 120 7.45 -10.65 -3.37
C GLU A 120 8.79 -10.29 -4.03
N ARG A 121 9.07 -8.99 -4.19
CA ARG A 121 10.35 -8.49 -4.73
C ARG A 121 11.49 -8.46 -3.71
N TYR A 122 11.20 -8.74 -2.44
CA TYR A 122 12.20 -8.68 -1.39
C TYR A 122 13.06 -9.95 -1.39
N TYR A 123 14.27 -9.86 -1.95
CA TYR A 123 15.16 -11.01 -2.18
C TYR A 123 16.07 -11.40 -1.00
N HIS A 124 15.91 -10.79 0.18
CA HIS A 124 16.73 -11.20 1.32
C HIS A 124 16.31 -12.58 1.83
N HIS A 125 17.28 -13.36 2.33
CA HIS A 125 17.12 -14.67 2.97
C HIS A 125 15.72 -14.86 3.56
N HIS A 126 15.03 -15.96 3.20
CA HIS A 126 13.63 -16.34 3.49
C HIS A 126 13.27 -16.45 5.00
N ASN A 127 13.64 -15.45 5.79
CA ASN A 127 13.43 -15.33 7.23
C ASN A 127 12.14 -14.56 7.54
N TYR A 128 11.24 -14.47 6.57
CA TYR A 128 9.94 -13.81 6.68
C TYR A 128 8.81 -14.71 6.16
N LYS A 129 7.59 -14.30 6.47
CA LYS A 129 6.33 -14.86 5.98
C LYS A 129 5.48 -13.75 5.40
N ILE A 130 4.83 -14.05 4.28
CA ILE A 130 3.80 -13.21 3.68
C ILE A 130 2.46 -13.87 4.00
N ILE A 131 1.59 -13.15 4.70
CA ILE A 131 0.33 -13.68 5.21
C ILE A 131 -0.80 -12.83 4.65
N ARG A 132 -1.81 -13.49 4.08
CA ARG A 132 -2.97 -12.78 3.51
C ARG A 132 -3.81 -12.13 4.60
N LEU A 133 -4.18 -10.88 4.38
CA LEU A 133 -5.14 -10.17 5.22
C LEU A 133 -6.56 -10.40 4.67
N SER A 134 -7.50 -10.79 5.53
CA SER A 134 -8.82 -11.27 5.10
C SER A 134 -9.80 -10.15 4.78
N GLU A 135 -9.49 -8.93 5.19
CA GLU A 135 -10.33 -7.78 5.04
C GLU A 135 -10.38 -7.27 3.59
N ARG A 136 -11.58 -6.91 3.13
CA ARG A 136 -11.78 -6.37 1.78
C ARG A 136 -10.98 -5.10 1.48
N TRP A 137 -10.65 -4.31 2.50
CA TRP A 137 -9.82 -3.12 2.32
C TRP A 137 -8.36 -3.46 1.98
N ALA A 138 -7.93 -4.69 2.26
CA ALA A 138 -6.62 -5.19 1.85
C ALA A 138 -6.57 -5.50 0.35
N ASP A 139 -7.68 -5.90 -0.28
CA ASP A 139 -7.77 -6.14 -1.73
C ASP A 139 -7.98 -4.84 -2.52
N ARG A 140 -7.22 -3.78 -2.19
CA ARG A 140 -7.37 -2.45 -2.80
C ARG A 140 -6.80 -2.38 -4.21
N LYS A 141 -7.17 -1.33 -4.94
CA LYS A 141 -6.64 -1.02 -6.27
C LYS A 141 -5.94 0.33 -6.28
N LEU A 142 -4.97 0.46 -7.17
CA LEU A 142 -4.44 1.75 -7.57
C LEU A 142 -5.17 2.23 -8.82
N ILE A 143 -5.41 3.53 -8.87
CA ILE A 143 -6.08 4.22 -9.97
C ILE A 143 -5.23 5.40 -10.42
N PHE A 144 -5.28 5.68 -11.72
CA PHE A 144 -4.84 6.95 -12.27
C PHE A 144 -5.87 8.03 -11.94
N CYS A 145 -5.41 9.25 -11.68
CA CYS A 145 -6.26 10.43 -11.58
C CYS A 145 -5.70 11.62 -12.38
N ALA A 146 -6.60 12.32 -13.06
CA ALA A 146 -6.31 13.51 -13.87
C ALA A 146 -7.51 14.47 -13.81
N ARG A 147 -7.34 15.74 -14.19
CA ARG A 147 -8.49 16.66 -14.32
C ARG A 147 -9.43 16.20 -15.44
N ASP A 148 -8.84 15.91 -16.59
CA ASP A 148 -9.46 15.26 -17.74
C ASP A 148 -8.37 14.47 -18.47
N PHE A 149 -8.64 13.21 -18.81
CA PHE A 149 -7.70 12.39 -19.59
C PHE A 149 -7.62 12.83 -21.05
N ALA A 150 -8.66 13.46 -21.59
CA ALA A 150 -8.67 14.00 -22.95
C ALA A 150 -7.69 15.17 -23.12
N ASP A 151 -7.48 15.95 -22.06
CA ASP A 151 -6.59 17.13 -22.04
C ASP A 151 -5.11 16.78 -21.77
N LEU A 152 -4.80 15.49 -21.55
CA LEU A 152 -3.42 15.07 -21.33
C LEU A 152 -2.59 15.19 -22.63
N PRO A 153 -1.30 15.60 -22.53
CA PRO A 153 -0.37 15.46 -23.64
C PRO A 153 -0.29 14.02 -24.14
N ASP A 154 -0.11 13.83 -25.44
CA ASP A 154 -0.16 12.50 -26.06
C ASP A 154 0.87 11.52 -25.46
N TYR A 155 2.07 11.99 -25.12
CA TYR A 155 3.08 11.15 -24.47
C TYR A 155 2.63 10.65 -23.08
N ILE A 156 1.77 11.38 -22.36
CA ILE A 156 1.21 10.92 -21.09
C ILE A 156 0.10 9.90 -21.34
N LYS A 157 -0.75 10.13 -22.35
CA LYS A 157 -1.79 9.17 -22.74
C LYS A 157 -1.19 7.82 -23.12
N GLU A 158 -0.12 7.82 -23.92
CA GLU A 158 0.62 6.59 -24.27
C GLU A 158 1.14 5.86 -23.03
N VAL A 159 1.67 6.58 -22.04
CA VAL A 159 2.12 5.97 -20.76
C VAL A 159 0.94 5.40 -19.98
N VAL A 160 -0.19 6.11 -19.90
CA VAL A 160 -1.40 5.63 -19.22
C VAL A 160 -1.90 4.36 -19.91
N ASP A 161 -2.00 4.36 -21.24
CA ASP A 161 -2.47 3.21 -22.01
C ASP A 161 -1.54 2.01 -21.89
N PHE A 162 -0.22 2.23 -21.87
CA PHE A 162 0.76 1.18 -21.65
C PHE A 162 0.66 0.58 -20.24
N LEU A 163 0.50 1.42 -19.22
CA LEU A 163 0.48 1.01 -17.82
C LEU A 163 -0.89 0.46 -17.35
N ALA A 164 -1.99 0.89 -17.97
CA ALA A 164 -3.34 0.43 -17.66
C ALA A 164 -3.66 -0.93 -18.31
N GLN A 165 -2.82 -1.43 -19.22
CA GLN A 165 -2.94 -2.79 -19.71
C GLN A 165 -2.68 -3.78 -18.56
N PRO A 166 -3.56 -4.77 -18.35
CA PRO A 166 -3.24 -5.85 -17.41
C PRO A 166 -1.92 -6.51 -17.84
N PRO A 167 -1.07 -6.95 -16.89
CA PRO A 167 0.15 -7.65 -17.23
C PRO A 167 -0.19 -8.80 -18.18
N VAL A 168 0.49 -8.86 -19.32
CA VAL A 168 0.40 -9.98 -20.26
C VAL A 168 0.94 -11.19 -19.50
N ASP A 169 0.06 -12.10 -19.09
CA ASP A 169 0.43 -13.38 -18.49
C ASP A 169 1.51 -14.03 -19.36
N SER A 170 2.72 -14.16 -18.81
CA SER A 170 3.88 -14.82 -19.41
C SER A 170 4.30 -15.99 -18.54
#